data_AF-A0A5B6Z1F6-F1
#
_entry.id   AF-A0A5B6Z1F6-F1
#
_cell.length_a   1.000
_cell.length_b   1.000
_cell.length_c   1.000
_cell.angle_alpha   90.00
_cell.angle_beta   90.00
_cell.angle_gamma   90.00
#
_symmetry.space_group_name_H-M   'P 1'
#
loop_
_entity.id
_entity.type
_entity.pdbx_description
1 polymer ?
#
loop_
_entity_poly.entity_id
_entity_poly.type
_entity_poly.pdbx_seq_one_letter_code
_entity_poly.pdbx_strand_id
1 'polypeptide(L)'
;WIIEIRKTLDEDLEEDTEIPVSIFNVPKTLMASDPDSYIPQQVALGPHHHLRPELFHEMQRYKLAAAKRAQTQLQRPKFQQLVDHLINHEPRIRACYHEYLQFNGQTLAWMMLLDASFLLEFLHNYCSFKEGMVPPARMLHLFDVAGTKSAHNAILRDMVMLENQIPLFLLRKMLEFQFPSLESADDALLLMLVGFYKELSPFSFREL
;
A
#
# COMPACT_ATOMS: atom_id res chain seq x y z
N TRP A 1 2.18 -25.38 2.18
CA TRP A 1 1.40 -25.60 3.41
C TRP A 1 2.20 -26.37 4.45
N ILE A 2 2.45 -27.68 4.31
CA ILE A 2 3.23 -28.47 5.31
C ILE A 2 4.63 -27.87 5.54
N ILE A 3 5.33 -27.47 4.46
CA ILE A 3 6.66 -26.84 4.55
C ILE A 3 6.61 -25.55 5.39
N GLU A 4 5.56 -24.73 5.19
CA GLU A 4 5.39 -23.46 5.89
C GLU A 4 5.14 -23.67 7.38
N ILE A 5 4.25 -24.60 7.73
CA ILE A 5 3.94 -24.93 9.12
C ILE A 5 5.17 -25.41 9.88
N ARG A 6 5.98 -26.28 9.26
CA ARG A 6 7.20 -26.77 9.90
C ARG A 6 8.18 -25.61 10.15
N LYS A 7 8.38 -24.75 9.16
CA LYS A 7 9.23 -23.57 9.29
C LYS A 7 8.75 -22.65 10.43
N THR A 8 7.45 -22.35 10.53
CA THR A 8 6.91 -21.51 11.61
C THR A 8 7.02 -22.16 12.99
N LEU A 9 6.92 -23.48 13.10
CA LEU A 9 7.06 -24.20 14.37
C LEU A 9 8.53 -24.36 14.81
N ASP A 10 9.46 -24.35 13.85
CA ASP A 10 10.91 -24.48 14.08
C ASP A 10 11.59 -23.10 14.34
N GLU A 11 10.94 -21.99 14.01
CA GLU A 11 11.40 -20.63 14.32
C GLU A 11 10.97 -20.27 15.77
N ASP A 12 11.95 -20.09 16.67
CA ASP A 12 11.72 -19.47 17.99
C ASP A 12 11.22 -18.03 17.77
N LEU A 13 9.90 -17.87 17.73
CA LEU A 13 9.27 -16.56 17.65
C LEU A 13 9.64 -15.80 18.93
N GLU A 14 10.59 -14.86 18.81
CA GLU A 14 10.84 -13.88 19.87
C GLU A 14 9.48 -13.27 20.28
N GLU A 15 9.21 -13.30 21.57
CA GLU A 15 7.97 -12.85 22.20
C GLU A 15 7.57 -11.45 21.72
N ASP A 16 6.59 -11.40 20.81
CA ASP A 16 5.62 -10.32 20.78
C ASP A 16 4.25 -10.92 20.43
N THR A 17 3.58 -11.33 21.50
CA THR A 17 2.24 -11.94 21.56
C THR A 17 1.14 -10.97 21.14
N GLU A 18 1.08 -10.62 19.86
CA GLU A 18 -0.13 -10.07 19.24
C GLU A 18 -0.40 -10.81 17.94
N ILE A 19 -1.60 -11.40 17.83
CA ILE A 19 -2.10 -11.94 16.56
C ILE A 19 -2.15 -10.75 15.59
N PRO A 20 -1.28 -10.65 14.58
CA PRO A 20 -1.02 -9.39 13.88
C PRO A 20 -2.06 -9.09 12.78
N VAL A 21 -3.20 -9.79 12.81
CA VAL A 21 -4.27 -9.65 11.82
C VAL A 21 -4.82 -8.24 11.90
N SER A 22 -4.61 -7.49 10.83
CA SER A 22 -4.96 -6.07 10.70
C SER A 22 -5.71 -5.76 9.41
N ILE A 23 -5.73 -6.71 8.47
CA ILE A 23 -6.44 -6.63 7.19
C ILE A 23 -7.51 -7.71 7.22
N PHE A 24 -8.75 -7.27 7.46
CA PHE A 24 -9.90 -8.14 7.63
C PHE A 24 -10.69 -8.28 6.34
N ASN A 25 -11.29 -9.45 6.13
CA ASN A 25 -12.25 -9.63 5.06
C ASN A 25 -13.57 -8.95 5.38
N VAL A 26 -14.22 -8.45 4.34
CA VAL A 26 -15.57 -7.91 4.43
C VAL A 26 -16.54 -9.09 4.60
N PRO A 27 -17.43 -9.06 5.61
CA PRO A 27 -18.50 -10.04 5.73
C PRO A 27 -19.28 -10.20 4.42
N LYS A 28 -19.47 -11.45 3.97
CA LYS A 28 -20.15 -11.76 2.69
C LYS A 28 -21.54 -11.12 2.57
N THR A 29 -22.23 -10.94 3.69
CA THR A 29 -23.53 -10.26 3.74
C THR A 29 -23.43 -8.78 3.39
N LEU A 30 -22.41 -8.08 3.88
CA LEU A 30 -22.14 -6.68 3.53
C LEU A 30 -21.72 -6.56 2.07
N MET A 31 -20.79 -7.41 1.63
CA MET A 31 -20.34 -7.45 0.24
C MET A 31 -21.50 -7.71 -0.74
N ALA A 32 -22.47 -8.56 -0.36
CA ALA A 32 -23.65 -8.83 -1.19
C ALA A 32 -24.66 -7.67 -1.21
N SER A 33 -24.71 -6.86 -0.15
CA SER A 33 -25.64 -5.72 -0.08
C SER A 33 -25.21 -4.53 -0.94
N ASP A 34 -23.91 -4.25 -1.00
CA ASP A 34 -23.36 -3.16 -1.80
C ASP A 34 -21.92 -3.48 -2.25
N PRO A 35 -21.75 -4.24 -3.35
CA PRO A 35 -20.44 -4.67 -3.83
C PRO A 35 -19.49 -3.50 -4.15
N ASP A 36 -20.02 -2.38 -4.64
CA ASP A 36 -19.23 -1.22 -5.10
C ASP A 36 -18.56 -0.47 -3.93
N SER A 37 -19.08 -0.65 -2.70
CA SER A 37 -18.47 -0.13 -1.48
C SER A 37 -17.27 -0.94 -0.98
N TYR A 38 -17.08 -2.16 -1.48
CA TYR A 38 -16.06 -3.09 -0.96
C TYR A 38 -15.09 -3.62 -2.02
N ILE A 39 -15.43 -3.50 -3.31
CA ILE A 39 -14.59 -3.94 -4.42
C ILE A 39 -13.94 -2.71 -5.08
N PRO A 40 -12.60 -2.62 -5.14
CA PRO A 40 -11.92 -1.49 -5.77
C PRO A 40 -12.21 -1.43 -7.27
N GLN A 41 -12.28 -0.22 -7.81
CA GLN A 41 -12.71 0.04 -9.20
C GLN A 41 -11.60 0.63 -10.08
N GLN A 42 -10.59 1.23 -9.47
CA GLN A 42 -9.48 1.93 -10.10
C GLN A 42 -8.15 1.27 -9.71
N VAL A 43 -7.89 1.04 -8.42
CA VAL A 43 -6.61 0.51 -7.96
C VAL A 43 -6.78 -0.62 -6.93
N ALA A 44 -6.25 -1.79 -7.26
CA ALA A 44 -6.16 -2.92 -6.33
C ALA A 44 -4.82 -2.93 -5.60
N LEU A 45 -4.78 -2.68 -4.29
CA LEU A 45 -3.62 -2.82 -3.41
C LEU A 45 -3.69 -4.17 -2.68
N GLY A 46 -2.54 -4.84 -2.62
CA GLY A 46 -2.42 -6.12 -1.97
C GLY A 46 -3.08 -7.27 -2.74
N PRO A 47 -3.16 -8.46 -2.10
CA PRO A 47 -3.41 -9.72 -2.77
C PRO A 47 -4.89 -9.99 -3.09
N HIS A 48 -5.84 -9.42 -2.34
CA HIS A 48 -7.27 -9.77 -2.47
C HIS A 48 -7.85 -9.48 -3.85
N HIS A 49 -7.41 -8.39 -4.49
CA HIS A 49 -7.94 -7.94 -5.78
C HIS A 49 -6.93 -7.99 -6.92
N HIS A 50 -5.72 -8.51 -6.68
CA HIS A 50 -4.63 -8.50 -7.66
C HIS A 50 -4.88 -9.39 -8.90
N LEU A 51 -5.71 -10.43 -8.77
CA LEU A 51 -6.01 -11.39 -9.83
C LEU A 51 -7.12 -10.94 -10.79
N ARG A 52 -7.40 -9.63 -10.87
CA ARG A 52 -8.33 -9.03 -11.86
C ARG A 52 -7.58 -8.11 -12.83
N PRO A 53 -6.67 -8.66 -13.67
CA PRO A 53 -5.80 -7.86 -14.52
C PRO A 53 -6.58 -6.97 -15.50
N GLU A 54 -7.77 -7.39 -15.94
CA GLU A 54 -8.60 -6.60 -16.87
C GLU A 54 -9.11 -5.28 -16.28
N LEU A 55 -9.32 -5.23 -14.96
CA LEU A 55 -9.80 -4.02 -14.27
C LEU A 55 -8.66 -3.05 -13.93
N PHE A 56 -7.45 -3.55 -13.73
CA PHE A 56 -6.36 -2.77 -13.13
C PHE A 56 -5.14 -2.62 -14.04
N HIS A 57 -5.20 -3.06 -15.30
CA HIS A 57 -4.05 -3.08 -16.20
C HIS A 57 -3.37 -1.70 -16.35
N GLU A 58 -4.16 -0.61 -16.43
CA GLU A 58 -3.59 0.74 -16.48
C GLU A 58 -2.90 1.11 -15.16
N MET A 59 -3.53 0.84 -14.02
CA MET A 59 -2.93 1.09 -12.72
C MET A 59 -1.66 0.29 -12.48
N GLN A 60 -1.55 -0.94 -12.97
CA GLN A 60 -0.31 -1.71 -12.89
C GLN A 60 0.87 -0.99 -13.58
N ARG A 61 0.63 -0.29 -14.69
CA ARG A 61 1.65 0.53 -15.35
C ARG A 61 2.09 1.71 -14.48
N TYR A 62 1.15 2.35 -13.78
CA TYR A 62 1.48 3.42 -12.84
C TYR A 62 2.28 2.92 -11.65
N LYS A 63 1.95 1.75 -11.09
CA LYS A 63 2.72 1.14 -10.00
C LYS A 63 4.14 0.79 -10.41
N LEU A 64 4.31 0.19 -11.58
CA LEU A 64 5.63 -0.07 -12.15
C LEU A 64 6.42 1.22 -12.36
N ALA A 65 5.76 2.28 -12.82
CA ALA A 65 6.40 3.58 -13.01
C ALA A 65 6.80 4.23 -11.67
N ALA A 66 5.97 4.09 -10.64
CA ALA A 66 6.24 4.54 -9.28
C ALA A 66 7.48 3.86 -8.71
N ALA A 67 7.52 2.52 -8.76
CA ALA A 67 8.66 1.73 -8.31
C ALA A 67 9.96 2.14 -9.04
N LYS A 68 9.91 2.39 -10.36
CA LYS A 68 11.07 2.87 -11.13
C LYS A 68 11.56 4.25 -10.71
N ARG A 69 10.66 5.15 -10.34
CA ARG A 69 11.02 6.48 -9.84
C ARG A 69 11.64 6.40 -8.45
N ALA A 70 11.02 5.65 -7.54
CA ALA A 70 11.58 5.38 -6.22
C ALA A 70 13.01 4.83 -6.34
N GLN A 71 13.23 3.82 -7.19
CA GLN A 71 14.58 3.28 -7.42
C GLN A 71 15.58 4.33 -7.94
N THR A 72 15.17 5.18 -8.90
CA THR A 72 16.06 6.20 -9.48
C THR A 72 16.48 7.24 -8.43
N GLN A 73 15.56 7.66 -7.56
CA GLN A 73 15.83 8.64 -6.50
C GLN A 73 16.79 8.10 -5.45
N LEU A 74 16.72 6.79 -5.20
CA LEU A 74 17.46 6.12 -4.14
C LEU A 74 18.95 5.85 -4.45
N GLN A 75 19.36 5.88 -5.72
CA GLN A 75 20.68 5.45 -6.22
C GLN A 75 21.16 4.03 -5.79
N ARG A 76 20.47 3.33 -4.87
CA ARG A 76 20.57 1.91 -4.44
C ARG A 76 19.30 1.57 -3.62
N PRO A 77 18.77 0.33 -3.57
CA PRO A 77 19.27 -0.92 -4.14
C PRO A 77 18.57 -1.34 -5.45
N LYS A 78 19.04 -2.43 -6.07
CA LYS A 78 18.32 -3.05 -7.19
C LYS A 78 16.97 -3.58 -6.70
N PHE A 79 15.96 -3.62 -7.56
CA PHE A 79 14.65 -4.17 -7.21
C PHE A 79 14.73 -5.57 -6.60
N GLN A 80 15.62 -6.41 -7.13
CA GLN A 80 15.80 -7.76 -6.59
C GLN A 80 16.20 -7.74 -5.11
N GLN A 81 17.09 -6.83 -4.69
CA GLN A 81 17.51 -6.73 -3.29
C GLN A 81 16.37 -6.24 -2.39
N LEU A 82 15.52 -5.32 -2.88
CA LEU A 82 14.32 -4.91 -2.17
C LEU A 82 13.35 -6.09 -2.02
N VAL A 83 13.16 -6.86 -3.08
CA VAL A 83 12.31 -8.07 -3.04
C VAL A 83 12.87 -9.11 -2.08
N ASP A 84 14.18 -9.38 -2.12
CA ASP A 84 14.84 -10.33 -1.21
C ASP A 84 14.68 -9.87 0.25
N HIS A 85 14.76 -8.57 0.51
CA HIS A 85 14.48 -8.00 1.83
C HIS A 85 13.01 -8.22 2.24
N LEU A 86 12.06 -7.98 1.35
CA LEU A 86 10.63 -8.19 1.62
C LEU A 86 10.25 -9.67 1.78
N ILE A 87 10.95 -10.59 1.12
CA ILE A 87 10.77 -12.03 1.28
C ILE A 87 11.05 -12.46 2.73
N ASN A 88 12.03 -11.85 3.41
CA ASN A 88 12.29 -12.14 4.83
C ASN A 88 11.14 -11.72 5.75
N HIS A 89 10.28 -10.81 5.30
CA HIS A 89 9.09 -10.37 6.03
C HIS A 89 7.81 -11.08 5.59
N GLU A 90 7.89 -12.01 4.64
CA GLU A 90 6.74 -12.69 4.07
C GLU A 90 5.80 -13.32 5.11
N PRO A 91 6.30 -14.07 6.12
CA PRO A 91 5.43 -14.65 7.15
C PRO A 91 4.64 -13.57 7.92
N ARG A 92 5.30 -12.45 8.25
CA ARG A 92 4.67 -11.30 8.91
C ARG A 92 3.64 -10.63 7.99
N ILE A 93 3.92 -10.51 6.70
CA ILE A 93 2.96 -9.99 5.70
C ILE A 93 1.70 -10.85 5.70
N ARG A 94 1.85 -12.18 5.59
CA ARG A 94 0.71 -13.11 5.62
C ARG A 94 -0.08 -13.02 6.91
N ALA A 95 0.60 -12.91 8.04
CA ALA A 95 -0.04 -12.85 9.34
C ALA A 95 -0.91 -11.58 9.53
N CYS A 96 -0.68 -10.53 8.73
CA CYS A 96 -1.56 -9.35 8.72
C CYS A 96 -2.92 -9.60 8.06
N TYR A 97 -3.05 -10.61 7.19
CA TYR A 97 -4.28 -10.91 6.48
C TYR A 97 -5.11 -11.96 7.24
N HIS A 98 -6.42 -11.71 7.36
CA HIS A 98 -7.35 -12.64 8.01
C HIS A 98 -7.45 -13.98 7.25
N GLU A 99 -7.29 -13.97 5.93
CA GLU A 99 -7.31 -15.19 5.11
C GLU A 99 -5.92 -15.61 4.62
N TYR A 100 -5.77 -16.93 4.45
CA TYR A 100 -4.56 -17.52 3.88
C TYR A 100 -4.38 -17.09 2.41
N LEU A 101 -3.24 -16.46 2.14
CA LEU A 101 -2.89 -16.01 0.79
C LEU A 101 -2.32 -17.15 -0.07
N GLN A 102 -2.94 -17.45 -1.22
CA GLN A 102 -2.47 -18.50 -2.13
C GLN A 102 -1.41 -18.03 -3.13
N PHE A 103 -0.47 -17.20 -2.68
CA PHE A 103 0.67 -16.74 -3.48
C PHE A 103 1.95 -17.41 -2.97
N ASN A 104 2.91 -17.69 -3.86
CA ASN A 104 4.27 -17.99 -3.40
C ASN A 104 4.92 -16.72 -2.84
N GLY A 105 5.91 -16.86 -1.95
CA GLY A 105 6.51 -15.72 -1.27
C GLY A 105 7.16 -14.70 -2.19
N GLN A 106 7.74 -15.13 -3.32
CA GLN A 106 8.35 -14.23 -4.30
C GLN A 106 7.29 -13.36 -5.01
N THR A 107 6.19 -13.96 -5.45
CA THR A 107 5.05 -13.22 -6.04
C THR A 107 4.46 -12.24 -5.04
N LEU A 108 4.28 -12.65 -3.79
CA LEU A 108 3.77 -11.77 -2.74
C LEU A 108 4.72 -10.59 -2.49
N ALA A 109 6.02 -10.82 -2.40
CA ALA A 109 7.01 -9.75 -2.20
C ALA A 109 7.05 -8.75 -3.37
N TRP A 110 6.99 -9.22 -4.62
CA TRP A 110 6.89 -8.34 -5.79
C TRP A 110 5.62 -7.48 -5.78
N MET A 111 4.49 -8.08 -5.43
CA MET A 111 3.23 -7.37 -5.31
C MET A 111 3.32 -6.26 -4.26
N MET A 112 3.84 -6.60 -3.06
CA MET A 112 4.02 -5.64 -1.97
C MET A 112 4.96 -4.50 -2.35
N LEU A 113 6.07 -4.80 -3.05
CA LEU A 113 7.00 -3.78 -3.54
C LEU A 113 6.31 -2.76 -4.46
N LEU A 114 5.57 -3.24 -5.46
CA LEU A 114 4.90 -2.38 -6.43
C LEU A 114 3.80 -1.55 -5.78
N ASP A 115 3.00 -2.18 -4.93
CA ASP A 115 1.87 -1.55 -4.26
C ASP A 115 2.34 -0.52 -3.23
N ALA A 116 3.36 -0.83 -2.44
CA ALA A 116 3.96 0.09 -1.49
C ALA A 116 4.65 1.27 -2.18
N SER A 117 5.37 1.03 -3.29
CA SER A 117 6.00 2.12 -4.05
C SER A 117 4.97 3.11 -4.60
N PHE A 118 3.87 2.58 -5.14
CA PHE A 118 2.77 3.41 -5.62
C PHE A 118 2.08 4.18 -4.49
N LEU A 119 1.78 3.51 -3.38
CA LEU A 119 1.08 4.13 -2.25
C LEU A 119 1.93 5.24 -1.63
N LEU A 120 3.22 5.00 -1.40
CA LEU A 120 4.14 6.02 -0.89
C LEU A 120 4.25 7.22 -1.83
N GLU A 121 4.40 6.99 -3.13
CA GLU A 121 4.45 8.08 -4.10
C GLU A 121 3.13 8.86 -4.14
N PHE A 122 1.99 8.18 -4.09
CA PHE A 122 0.69 8.82 -4.07
C PHE A 122 0.53 9.71 -2.83
N LEU A 123 0.83 9.18 -1.64
CA LEU A 123 0.77 9.91 -0.38
C LEU A 123 1.74 11.10 -0.35
N HIS A 124 2.97 10.92 -0.83
CA HIS A 124 3.97 11.98 -0.89
C HIS A 124 3.53 13.14 -1.79
N ASN A 125 3.12 12.84 -3.04
CA ASN A 125 2.65 13.87 -3.97
C ASN A 125 1.40 14.58 -3.45
N TYR A 126 0.53 13.85 -2.75
CA TYR A 126 -0.67 14.41 -2.15
C TYR A 126 -0.33 15.47 -1.09
N CYS A 127 0.60 15.18 -0.19
CA CYS A 127 1.10 16.14 0.80
C CYS A 127 1.79 17.34 0.13
N SER A 128 2.69 17.12 -0.83
CA SER A 128 3.43 18.18 -1.50
C SER A 128 2.53 19.10 -2.35
N PHE A 129 1.43 18.58 -2.92
CA PHE A 129 0.48 19.38 -3.68
C PHE A 129 -0.21 20.45 -2.81
N LYS A 130 -0.55 20.12 -1.56
CA LYS A 130 -1.17 21.08 -0.62
C LYS A 130 -0.20 22.15 -0.12
N GLU A 131 1.10 21.90 -0.20
CA GLU A 131 2.16 22.89 0.07
C GLU A 131 2.49 23.78 -1.15
N GLY A 132 1.73 23.65 -2.25
CA GLY A 132 1.86 24.48 -3.44
C GLY A 132 2.82 23.93 -4.51
N MET A 133 3.26 22.67 -4.40
CA MET A 133 4.06 22.03 -5.44
C MET A 133 3.18 21.44 -6.55
N VAL A 134 3.64 21.58 -7.81
CA VAL A 134 2.94 21.00 -8.97
C VAL A 134 3.23 19.50 -9.05
N PRO A 135 2.21 18.62 -9.15
CA PRO A 135 2.46 17.20 -9.27
C PRO A 135 3.16 16.90 -10.61
N PRO A 136 3.94 15.80 -10.71
CA PRO A 136 4.59 15.44 -11.97
C PRO A 136 3.58 15.37 -13.11
N ALA A 137 3.92 15.87 -14.30
CA ALA A 137 3.01 15.96 -15.45
C ALA A 137 2.31 14.63 -15.82
N ARG A 138 2.95 13.49 -15.49
CA ARG A 138 2.42 12.14 -15.72
C ARG A 138 1.40 11.69 -14.68
N MET A 139 1.34 12.31 -13.50
CA MET A 139 0.34 12.08 -12.46
C MET A 139 -0.75 13.16 -12.45
N LEU A 140 -0.63 14.19 -13.31
CA LEU A 140 -1.61 15.26 -13.40
C LEU A 140 -3.04 14.73 -13.60
N HIS A 141 -3.20 13.64 -14.34
CA HIS A 141 -4.49 12.98 -14.57
C HIS A 141 -5.04 12.22 -13.33
N LEU A 142 -4.19 11.85 -12.35
CA LEU A 142 -4.61 11.25 -11.07
C LEU A 142 -5.03 12.31 -10.04
N PHE A 143 -4.59 13.55 -10.24
CA PHE A 143 -4.83 14.70 -9.34
C PHE A 143 -5.60 15.84 -10.04
N ASP A 144 -6.27 15.53 -11.16
CA ASP A 144 -6.77 16.45 -12.18
C ASP A 144 -7.02 17.89 -11.71
N VAL A 145 -6.07 18.77 -12.09
CA VAL A 145 -6.05 20.22 -11.84
C VAL A 145 -7.15 20.95 -12.62
N ALA A 146 -7.87 20.28 -13.53
CA ALA A 146 -8.84 20.90 -14.45
C ALA A 146 -10.32 20.53 -14.22
N GLY A 147 -10.68 19.86 -13.12
CA GLY A 147 -12.08 19.78 -12.67
C GLY A 147 -12.81 18.45 -12.79
N THR A 148 -12.12 17.33 -13.04
CA THR A 148 -12.72 15.98 -12.89
C THR A 148 -12.37 15.38 -11.53
N LYS A 149 -13.00 15.89 -10.46
CA LYS A 149 -12.86 15.34 -9.08
C LYS A 149 -13.14 13.83 -8.96
N SER A 150 -13.75 13.21 -9.98
CA SER A 150 -14.23 11.83 -9.97
C SER A 150 -13.11 10.77 -9.90
N ALA A 151 -12.07 10.86 -10.74
CA ALA A 151 -11.03 9.82 -10.81
C ALA A 151 -10.14 9.81 -9.54
N HIS A 152 -9.78 11.01 -9.05
CA HIS A 152 -9.05 11.17 -7.81
C HIS A 152 -9.83 10.61 -6.61
N ASN A 153 -11.11 10.98 -6.47
CA ASN A 153 -11.96 10.48 -5.39
C ASN A 153 -12.18 8.96 -5.49
N ALA A 154 -12.23 8.40 -6.70
CA ALA A 154 -12.35 6.96 -6.88
C ALA A 154 -11.09 6.21 -6.40
N ILE A 155 -9.90 6.75 -6.68
CA ILE A 155 -8.63 6.20 -6.17
C ILE A 155 -8.56 6.31 -4.64
N LEU A 156 -8.91 7.47 -4.08
CA LEU A 156 -8.95 7.68 -2.63
C LEU A 156 -9.90 6.70 -1.94
N ARG A 157 -11.11 6.51 -2.50
CA ARG A 157 -12.09 5.55 -2.00
C ARG A 157 -11.52 4.13 -2.03
N ASP A 158 -10.93 3.72 -3.13
CA ASP A 158 -10.32 2.40 -3.24
C ASP A 158 -9.20 2.20 -2.21
N MET A 159 -8.36 3.22 -1.96
CA MET A 159 -7.26 3.16 -0.99
C MET A 159 -7.71 2.97 0.46
N VAL A 160 -8.97 3.25 0.80
CA VAL A 160 -9.51 3.05 2.15
C VAL A 160 -10.40 1.81 2.29
N MET A 161 -10.61 1.05 1.20
CA MET A 161 -11.41 -0.18 1.25
C MET A 161 -10.70 -1.25 2.07
N LEU A 162 -11.46 -1.96 2.91
CA LEU A 162 -10.93 -2.91 3.89
C LEU A 162 -10.12 -4.05 3.27
N GLU A 163 -10.61 -4.66 2.18
CA GLU A 163 -9.90 -5.72 1.45
C GLU A 163 -8.82 -5.20 0.49
N ASN A 164 -8.65 -3.88 0.40
CA ASN A 164 -7.71 -3.23 -0.52
C ASN A 164 -6.52 -2.59 0.21
N GLN A 165 -5.96 -3.30 1.19
CA GLN A 165 -4.91 -2.80 2.07
C GLN A 165 -3.61 -3.61 1.95
N ILE A 166 -2.51 -2.93 2.28
CA ILE A 166 -1.20 -3.55 2.52
C ILE A 166 -0.73 -3.23 3.94
N PRO A 167 0.06 -4.11 4.59
CA PRO A 167 0.53 -3.87 5.94
C PRO A 167 1.31 -2.56 6.10
N LEU A 168 0.95 -1.74 7.10
CA LEU A 168 1.58 -0.43 7.34
C LEU A 168 3.10 -0.54 7.58
N PHE A 169 3.55 -1.60 8.25
CA PHE A 169 4.99 -1.79 8.51
C PHE A 169 5.81 -1.92 7.22
N LEU A 170 5.21 -2.33 6.11
CA LEU A 170 5.89 -2.39 4.81
C LEU A 170 6.19 -0.99 4.27
N LEU A 171 5.30 -0.02 4.48
CA LEU A 171 5.53 1.37 4.09
C LEU A 171 6.73 1.94 4.85
N ARG A 172 6.80 1.67 6.16
CA ARG A 172 7.95 2.01 7.00
C ARG A 172 9.24 1.39 6.48
N LYS A 173 9.23 0.07 6.21
CA LYS A 173 10.39 -0.65 5.64
C LYS A 173 10.84 -0.10 4.29
N MET A 174 9.90 0.30 3.44
CA MET A 174 10.21 0.92 2.15
C MET A 174 10.81 2.32 2.30
N LEU A 175 10.44 3.07 3.34
CA LEU A 175 10.99 4.39 3.65
C LEU A 175 12.35 4.31 4.34
N GLU A 176 12.66 3.24 5.07
CA GLU A 176 14.01 3.01 5.63
C GLU A 176 15.12 3.06 4.57
N PHE A 177 14.82 2.69 3.33
CA PHE A 177 15.76 2.82 2.21
C PHE A 177 15.89 4.25 1.67
N GLN A 178 14.88 5.09 1.90
CA GLN A 178 14.75 6.45 1.37
C GLN A 178 15.26 7.53 2.32
N PHE A 179 15.36 7.22 3.61
CA PHE A 179 15.72 8.18 4.64
C PHE A 179 17.00 7.77 5.38
N PRO A 180 17.77 8.73 5.90
CA PRO A 180 19.04 8.45 6.58
C PRO A 180 18.85 7.80 7.96
N SER A 181 17.67 7.92 8.56
CA SER A 181 17.33 7.35 9.86
C SER A 181 15.88 6.87 9.89
N LEU A 182 15.59 5.94 10.80
CA LEU A 182 14.24 5.42 11.03
C LEU A 182 13.28 6.52 11.53
N GLU A 183 13.76 7.42 12.39
CA GLU A 183 12.99 8.55 12.90
C GLU A 183 12.53 9.46 11.76
N SER A 184 13.43 9.81 10.82
CA SER A 184 13.04 10.62 9.67
C SER A 184 12.08 9.91 8.72
N ALA A 185 12.19 8.58 8.57
CA ALA A 185 11.23 7.78 7.81
C ALA A 185 9.85 7.78 8.47
N ASP A 186 9.80 7.66 9.81
CA ASP A 186 8.56 7.65 10.59
C ASP A 186 7.87 9.00 10.55
N ASP A 187 8.62 10.09 10.71
CA ASP A 187 8.08 11.46 10.61
C ASP A 187 7.49 11.71 9.21
N ALA A 188 8.21 11.30 8.15
CA ALA A 188 7.73 11.43 6.79
C ALA A 188 6.44 10.62 6.56
N LEU A 189 6.40 9.37 7.05
CA LEU A 189 5.22 8.52 6.95
C LEU A 189 4.04 9.11 7.74
N LEU A 190 4.28 9.63 8.93
CA LEU A 190 3.26 10.26 9.76
C LEU A 190 2.66 11.48 9.06
N LEU A 191 3.50 12.36 8.51
CA LEU A 191 3.04 13.53 7.75
C LEU A 191 2.20 13.12 6.53
N MET A 192 2.66 12.11 5.79
CA MET A 192 1.93 11.51 4.67
C MET A 192 0.52 11.02 5.08
N LEU A 193 0.44 10.26 6.17
CA LEU A 193 -0.82 9.69 6.66
C LEU A 193 -1.75 10.76 7.25
N VAL A 194 -1.22 11.75 7.95
CA VAL A 194 -2.02 12.88 8.48
C VAL A 194 -2.61 13.70 7.34
N GLY A 195 -1.82 13.98 6.30
CA GLY A 195 -2.31 14.67 5.10
C GLY A 195 -3.42 13.90 4.40
N PHE A 196 -3.25 12.59 4.26
CA PHE A 196 -4.25 11.69 3.67
C PHE A 196 -5.54 11.62 4.51
N TYR A 197 -5.41 11.45 5.83
CA TYR A 197 -6.54 11.42 6.74
C TYR A 197 -7.36 12.72 6.71
N LYS A 198 -6.70 13.88 6.68
CA LYS A 198 -7.37 15.19 6.60
C LYS A 198 -8.23 15.35 5.35
N GLU A 199 -7.86 14.69 4.24
CA GLU A 199 -8.65 14.72 3.01
C GLU A 199 -9.85 13.78 3.06
N LEU A 200 -9.64 12.58 3.59
CA LEU A 200 -10.69 11.57 3.67
C LEU A 200 -11.73 11.88 4.74
N SER A 201 -11.33 12.60 5.78
CA SER A 201 -12.21 12.92 6.90
C SER A 201 -13.40 13.75 6.41
N PRO A 202 -14.64 13.23 6.54
CA PRO A 202 -15.83 14.03 6.28
C PRO A 202 -16.03 15.12 7.35
N PHE A 203 -15.26 15.05 8.44
CA PHE A 203 -15.31 16.00 9.55
C PHE A 203 -14.25 17.09 9.34
N SER A 204 -14.68 18.35 9.30
CA SER A 204 -13.75 19.47 9.34
C SER A 204 -13.22 19.66 10.75
N PHE A 205 -11.90 19.56 10.90
CA PHE A 205 -11.24 19.96 12.13
C PHE A 205 -11.31 21.49 12.19
N ARG A 206 -12.24 22.03 12.97
CA ARG A 206 -12.08 23.38 13.49
C ARG A 206 -10.89 23.30 14.44
N GLU A 207 -9.81 23.98 14.11
CA GLU A 207 -8.67 24.16 15.01
C GLU A 207 -9.21 24.59 16.39
N LEU A 208 -8.93 23.77 17.41
CA LEU A 208 -9.23 24.07 18.81
C LEU A 208 -8.19 25.06 19.35
#